data_AF-A0A8T5QHM5-F1
#
_entry.id   AF-A0A8T5QHM5-F1
#
_cell.length_a   1.000
_cell.length_b   1.000
_cell.length_c   1.000
_cell.angle_alpha   90.00
_cell.angle_beta   90.00
_cell.angle_gamma   90.00
#
_symmetry.space_group_name_H-M   'P 1'
#
loop_
_entity.id
_entity.type
_entity.pdbx_description
1 polymer ?
#
loop_
_entity_poly.entity_id
_entity_poly.type
_entity_poly.pdbx_seq_one_letter_code
_entity_poly.pdbx_strand_id
1 'polypeptide(L)'
;MNKKGQTGSSRKVFSIILGLIFLILGSIPLLNTLGVIDFSLPDIPLIIFWVLALLGALVLIIDGFSESRFGIGAGKTVGALSILLALVLIIYGLGSFGILPFALPDVGMLVINILFTLAGILLIIGGFSGF
;
A
#
# COMPACT_ATOMS: atom_id res chain seq x y z
N MET A 1 -36.38 4.97 1.61
CA MET A 1 -35.12 5.55 2.13
C MET A 1 -33.94 4.92 1.40
N ASN A 2 -33.19 5.73 0.65
CA ASN A 2 -32.14 5.31 -0.27
C ASN A 2 -30.83 5.10 0.52
N LYS A 3 -30.44 3.85 0.82
CA LYS A 3 -29.20 3.46 1.52
C LYS A 3 -27.93 3.64 0.65
N LYS A 4 -27.87 4.67 -0.20
CA LYS A 4 -26.72 4.95 -1.08
C LYS A 4 -25.74 5.99 -0.53
N GLY A 5 -26.00 6.56 0.66
CA GLY A 5 -25.22 7.67 1.21
C GLY A 5 -24.26 7.35 2.37
N GLN A 6 -24.20 6.12 2.88
CA GLN A 6 -23.43 5.80 4.10
C GLN A 6 -22.18 4.92 3.88
N THR A 7 -22.01 4.32 2.70
CA THR A 7 -20.87 3.42 2.43
C THR A 7 -19.57 4.15 2.09
N GLY A 8 -19.60 5.46 1.82
CA GLY A 8 -18.39 6.24 1.50
C GLY A 8 -17.53 6.59 2.73
N SER A 9 -18.14 6.79 3.90
CA SER A 9 -17.44 7.32 5.08
C SER A 9 -16.54 6.27 5.77
N SER A 10 -17.07 5.06 6.04
CA SER A 10 -16.29 4.02 6.73
C SER A 10 -15.10 3.51 5.91
N ARG A 11 -15.25 3.47 4.58
CA ARG A 11 -14.17 3.06 3.68
C ARG A 11 -13.04 4.10 3.62
N LYS A 12 -13.38 5.39 3.71
CA LYS A 12 -12.43 6.51 3.77
C LYS A 12 -11.50 6.35 4.97
N VAL A 13 -12.10 6.15 6.14
CA VAL A 13 -11.36 5.99 7.40
C VAL A 13 -10.45 4.76 7.36
N PHE A 14 -10.94 3.64 6.82
CA PHE A 14 -10.14 2.42 6.69
C PHE A 14 -8.90 2.63 5.81
N SER A 15 -9.06 3.28 4.66
CA SER A 15 -7.95 3.50 3.71
C SER A 15 -6.92 4.47 4.27
N ILE A 16 -7.34 5.51 5.00
CA ILE A 16 -6.43 6.44 5.69
C ILE A 16 -5.65 5.72 6.80
N ILE A 17 -6.31 4.93 7.64
CA ILE A 17 -5.64 4.18 8.73
C ILE A 17 -4.64 3.18 8.13
N LEU A 18 -5.06 2.42 7.11
CA LEU A 18 -4.20 1.45 6.45
C LEU A 18 -3.01 2.13 5.76
N GLY A 19 -3.25 3.27 5.12
CA GLY A 19 -2.20 4.09 4.51
C GLY A 19 -1.20 4.63 5.53
N LEU A 20 -1.65 5.06 6.71
CA LEU A 20 -0.77 5.46 7.81
C LEU A 20 0.08 4.29 8.32
N ILE A 21 -0.51 3.10 8.48
CA ILE A 21 0.23 1.91 8.87
C ILE A 21 1.34 1.61 7.85
N PHE A 22 1.00 1.60 6.56
CA PHE A 22 1.98 1.37 5.49
C PHE A 22 3.06 2.44 5.44
N LEU A 23 2.67 3.71 5.63
CA LEU A 23 3.61 4.82 5.67
C LEU A 23 4.60 4.63 6.82
N ILE A 24 4.13 4.30 8.03
CA ILE A 24 4.98 4.05 9.20
C ILE A 24 5.92 2.87 8.91
N LEU A 25 5.38 1.76 8.40
CA LEU A 25 6.14 0.54 8.11
C LEU A 25 7.18 0.71 7.00
N GLY A 26 6.97 1.59 6.03
CA GLY A 26 7.94 1.86 4.98
C GLY A 26 8.89 3.00 5.33
N SER A 27 8.35 4.15 5.77
CA SER A 27 9.11 5.38 5.94
C SER A 27 10.05 5.35 7.14
N ILE A 28 9.67 4.72 8.26
CA ILE A 28 10.57 4.65 9.43
C ILE A 28 11.81 3.80 9.10
N PRO A 29 11.69 2.56 8.59
CA PRO A 29 12.86 1.79 8.19
C PRO A 29 13.65 2.49 7.08
N LEU A 30 12.99 3.16 6.12
CA LEU A 30 13.66 3.94 5.08
C LEU A 30 14.51 5.05 5.69
N LEU A 31 13.94 5.89 6.54
CA LEU A 31 14.64 7.01 7.18
C LEU A 31 15.75 6.52 8.11
N ASN A 32 15.58 5.38 8.77
CA ASN A 32 16.62 4.76 9.57
C ASN A 32 17.78 4.24 8.69
N THR A 33 17.48 3.57 7.58
CA THR A 33 18.51 3.10 6.62
C THR A 33 19.29 4.25 5.97
N LEU A 34 18.66 5.42 5.83
CA LEU A 34 19.29 6.63 5.30
C LEU A 34 20.03 7.45 6.37
N GLY A 35 20.02 7.01 7.64
CA GLY A 35 20.68 7.70 8.75
C GLY A 35 20.02 9.02 9.16
N VAL A 36 18.75 9.24 8.77
CA VAL A 36 17.99 10.45 9.13
C VAL A 36 17.43 10.35 10.55
N ILE A 37 17.10 9.13 11.00
CA ILE A 37 16.60 8.85 12.34
C ILE A 37 17.32 7.63 12.95
N ASP A 38 17.59 7.69 14.25
CA ASP A 38 18.17 6.56 15.03
C ASP A 38 17.10 5.67 15.68
N PHE A 39 15.86 5.79 15.23
CA PHE A 39 14.74 4.99 15.71
C PHE A 39 14.49 3.79 14.79
N SER A 40 14.46 2.60 15.37
CA SER A 40 14.04 1.36 14.70
C SER A 40 12.68 0.91 15.23
N LEU A 41 11.82 0.45 14.32
CA LEU A 41 10.61 -0.27 14.73
C LEU A 41 10.98 -1.59 15.41
N PRO A 42 10.21 -2.06 16.40
CA PRO A 42 10.38 -3.41 16.93
C PRO A 42 10.12 -4.44 15.82
N ASP A 43 10.77 -5.61 15.92
CA ASP A 43 10.63 -6.67 14.94
C ASP A 43 9.18 -7.14 14.84
N ILE A 44 8.57 -6.93 13.67
CA ILE A 44 7.24 -7.41 13.36
C ILE A 44 7.38 -8.79 12.69
N PRO A 45 6.63 -9.81 13.14
CA PRO A 45 6.62 -11.09 12.47
C PRO A 45 6.35 -10.94 10.97
N LEU A 46 7.23 -11.53 10.15
CA LEU A 46 7.20 -11.42 8.69
C LEU A 46 5.82 -11.75 8.10
N ILE A 47 5.11 -12.70 8.72
CA ILE A 47 3.76 -13.07 8.30
C ILE A 47 2.74 -11.94 8.47
N ILE A 48 2.80 -11.18 9.57
CA ILE A 48 1.90 -10.05 9.82
C ILE A 48 2.19 -8.94 8.82
N PHE A 49 3.47 -8.68 8.55
CA PHE A 49 3.92 -7.70 7.58
C PHE A 49 3.35 -7.98 6.18
N TRP A 50 3.46 -9.21 5.70
CA TRP A 50 2.94 -9.58 4.37
C TRP A 50 1.42 -9.66 4.32
N VAL A 51 0.74 -10.05 5.39
CA VAL A 51 -0.74 -9.99 5.46
C VAL A 51 -1.21 -8.55 5.33
N LEU A 52 -0.57 -7.60 6.03
CA LEU A 52 -0.87 -6.19 5.87
C LEU A 52 -0.59 -5.73 4.45
N ALA A 53 0.57 -6.09 3.88
CA ALA A 53 0.96 -5.81 2.49
C ALA A 53 -0.14 -6.21 1.50
N LEU A 54 -0.65 -7.43 1.64
CA LEU A 54 -1.67 -8.01 0.77
C LEU A 54 -3.01 -7.27 0.91
N LEU A 55 -3.43 -6.96 2.14
CA LEU A 55 -4.65 -6.20 2.40
C LEU A 55 -4.56 -4.78 1.81
N GLY A 56 -3.44 -4.08 2.02
CA GLY A 56 -3.24 -2.74 1.46
C GLY A 56 -3.13 -2.75 -0.07
N ALA A 57 -2.49 -3.76 -0.66
CA ALA A 57 -2.47 -3.95 -2.11
C ALA A 57 -3.88 -4.16 -2.68
N LEU A 58 -4.71 -4.98 -2.03
CA LEU A 58 -6.11 -5.14 -2.43
C LEU A 58 -6.88 -3.83 -2.34
N VAL A 59 -6.73 -3.07 -1.26
CA VAL A 59 -7.39 -1.76 -1.13
C VAL A 59 -6.92 -0.80 -2.21
N LEU A 60 -5.62 -0.71 -2.48
CA LEU A 60 -5.05 0.10 -3.56
C LEU A 60 -5.62 -0.24 -4.94
N ILE A 61 -5.81 -1.53 -5.22
CA ILE A 61 -6.42 -1.99 -6.47
C ILE A 61 -7.86 -1.48 -6.54
N ILE A 62 -8.67 -1.72 -5.50
CA ILE A 62 -10.09 -1.32 -5.53
C ILE A 62 -10.21 0.20 -5.57
N ASP A 63 -9.37 0.94 -4.86
CA ASP A 63 -9.34 2.40 -4.88
C ASP A 63 -8.95 2.90 -6.28
N GLY A 64 -7.89 2.36 -6.87
CA GLY A 64 -7.43 2.69 -8.22
C GLY A 64 -8.47 2.44 -9.32
N PHE A 65 -9.33 1.42 -9.17
CA PHE A 65 -10.47 1.18 -10.08
C PHE A 65 -11.67 2.08 -9.80
N SER A 66 -11.87 2.50 -8.54
CA SER A 66 -13.00 3.35 -8.16
C SER A 66 -12.79 4.84 -8.49
N GLU A 67 -11.54 5.25 -8.71
CA GLU A 67 -11.16 6.64 -8.89
C GLU A 67 -11.24 7.06 -10.37
N SER A 68 -12.45 7.19 -10.89
CA SER A 68 -12.72 7.68 -12.25
C SER A 68 -12.79 9.22 -12.36
N ARG A 69 -12.38 9.97 -11.33
CA ARG A 69 -12.62 11.43 -11.20
C ARG A 69 -11.41 12.35 -11.35
N PHE A 70 -10.18 11.85 -11.29
CA PHE A 70 -9.04 12.66 -11.72
C PHE A 70 -9.09 12.77 -13.25
N GLY A 71 -9.47 13.96 -13.72
CA GLY A 71 -9.77 14.27 -15.12
C GLY A 71 -8.86 13.60 -16.14
N ILE A 72 -9.47 13.20 -17.27
CA ILE A 72 -8.91 12.52 -18.45
C ILE A 72 -7.37 12.59 -18.51
N GLY A 73 -6.70 11.66 -17.82
CA GLY A 73 -5.24 11.63 -17.73
C GLY A 73 -4.71 11.22 -16.35
N ALA A 74 -4.85 12.08 -15.34
CA ALA A 74 -4.14 11.91 -14.06
C ALA A 74 -4.64 10.71 -13.22
N GLY A 75 -5.94 10.43 -13.24
CA GLY A 75 -6.53 9.35 -12.44
C GLY A 75 -6.16 7.97 -12.94
N LYS A 76 -6.04 7.86 -14.27
CA LYS A 76 -5.58 6.63 -14.92
C LYS A 76 -4.12 6.34 -14.56
N THR A 77 -3.27 7.37 -14.48
CA THR A 77 -1.87 7.20 -14.11
C THR A 77 -1.70 6.79 -12.65
N VAL A 78 -2.40 7.45 -11.73
CA VAL A 78 -2.35 7.10 -10.30
C VAL A 78 -2.94 5.71 -10.08
N GLY A 79 -4.08 5.38 -10.67
CA GLY A 79 -4.66 4.04 -10.60
C GLY A 79 -3.74 2.96 -11.18
N ALA A 80 -3.10 3.21 -12.33
CA ALA A 80 -2.14 2.29 -12.92
C ALA A 80 -0.89 2.08 -12.04
N LEU A 81 -0.38 3.15 -11.42
CA LEU A 81 0.71 3.07 -10.45
C LEU A 81 0.31 2.26 -9.22
N SER A 82 -0.88 2.51 -8.66
CA SER A 82 -1.43 1.77 -7.52
C SER A 82 -1.56 0.27 -7.83
N ILE A 83 -2.03 -0.08 -9.03
CA ILE A 83 -2.12 -1.48 -9.48
C ILE A 83 -0.73 -2.09 -9.63
N LEU A 84 0.20 -1.39 -10.26
CA LEU A 84 1.57 -1.89 -10.45
C LEU A 84 2.26 -2.12 -9.09
N LEU A 85 2.14 -1.18 -8.15
CA LEU A 85 2.65 -1.32 -6.78
C LEU A 85 1.98 -2.49 -6.04
N ALA A 86 0.66 -2.62 -6.14
CA ALA A 86 -0.07 -3.72 -5.53
C ALA A 86 0.36 -5.09 -6.08
N LEU A 87 0.54 -5.20 -7.40
CA LEU A 87 1.03 -6.41 -8.04
C LEU A 87 2.42 -6.78 -7.55
N VAL A 88 3.34 -5.82 -7.47
CA VAL A 88 4.69 -6.05 -6.96
C VAL A 88 4.65 -6.54 -5.52
N LEU A 89 3.88 -5.89 -4.64
CA LEU A 89 3.73 -6.30 -3.24
C LEU A 89 3.12 -7.71 -3.09
N ILE A 90 2.10 -8.04 -3.90
CA ILE A 90 1.48 -9.36 -3.89
C ILE A 90 2.45 -10.43 -4.40
N ILE A 91 3.14 -10.18 -5.51
CA ILE A 91 4.09 -11.13 -6.10
C ILE A 91 5.22 -11.44 -5.11
N TYR A 92 5.82 -10.41 -4.51
CA TYR A 92 6.87 -10.62 -3.50
C TYR A 92 6.35 -11.26 -2.22
N GLY A 93 5.18 -10.83 -1.73
CA GLY A 93 4.56 -11.43 -0.55
C GLY A 93 4.27 -12.92 -0.74
N LEU A 94 3.60 -13.29 -1.84
CA LEU A 94 3.30 -14.69 -2.14
C LEU A 94 4.57 -15.52 -2.42
N GLY A 95 5.58 -14.92 -3.07
CA GLY A 95 6.89 -15.54 -3.28
C GLY A 95 7.60 -15.86 -1.97
N SER A 96 7.55 -14.97 -0.97
CA SER A 96 8.17 -15.18 0.34
C SER A 96 7.59 -16.36 1.12
N PHE A 97 6.34 -16.75 0.84
CA PHE A 97 5.68 -17.92 1.42
C PHE A 97 5.90 -19.22 0.63
N GLY A 98 6.66 -19.19 -0.46
CA GLY A 98 6.87 -20.36 -1.32
C GLY A 98 5.61 -20.79 -2.08
N ILE A 99 4.60 -19.92 -2.20
CA ILE A 99 3.36 -20.21 -2.92
C ILE A 99 3.60 -20.18 -4.44
N LEU A 100 4.53 -19.34 -4.90
CA LEU A 100 4.88 -19.24 -6.31
C LEU A 100 5.91 -20.32 -6.69
N PRO A 101 5.75 -20.98 -7.85
CA PRO A 101 6.66 -22.04 -8.28
C PRO A 101 8.02 -21.52 -8.78
N PHE A 102 8.24 -20.21 -8.77
CA PHE A 102 9.46 -19.56 -9.21
C PHE A 102 10.06 -18.69 -8.10
N ALA A 103 11.39 -18.65 -8.03
CA ALA A 103 12.09 -17.74 -7.14
C ALA A 103 12.20 -16.36 -7.79
N LEU A 104 11.85 -15.33 -7.02
CA LEU A 104 12.11 -13.95 -7.42
C LEU A 104 13.56 -13.58 -7.05
N PRO A 105 14.21 -12.69 -7.81
CA PRO A 105 15.44 -12.06 -7.37
C PRO A 105 15.21 -11.39 -6.02
N ASP A 106 16.21 -11.43 -5.14
CA ASP A 106 16.15 -10.74 -3.86
C ASP A 106 16.09 -9.23 -4.10
N VAL A 107 14.95 -8.62 -3.79
CA VAL A 107 14.80 -7.17 -3.73
C VAL A 107 15.19 -6.76 -2.32
N GLY A 108 16.32 -6.08 -2.22
CA GLY A 108 16.82 -5.61 -0.93
C GLY A 108 15.74 -4.83 -0.16
N MET A 109 15.83 -4.89 1.17
CA MET A 109 14.89 -4.26 2.10
C MET A 109 14.59 -2.78 1.79
N LEU A 110 15.55 -2.06 1.21
CA LEU A 110 15.36 -0.69 0.76
C LEU A 110 14.24 -0.54 -0.28
N VAL A 111 14.15 -1.46 -1.25
CA VAL A 111 13.09 -1.43 -2.28
C VAL A 111 11.73 -1.70 -1.65
N ILE A 112 11.66 -2.68 -0.74
CA ILE A 112 10.42 -3.01 -0.01
C ILE A 112 9.96 -1.79 0.81
N ASN A 113 10.88 -1.13 1.52
CA ASN A 113 10.56 0.06 2.30
C ASN A 113 10.02 1.19 1.42
N ILE A 114 10.65 1.45 0.26
CA ILE A 114 10.16 2.43 -0.72
C ILE A 114 8.75 2.07 -1.19
N LEU A 115 8.50 0.80 -1.55
CA LEU A 115 7.19 0.36 -2.02
C LEU A 115 6.11 0.54 -0.96
N PHE A 116 6.42 0.22 0.31
CA PHE A 116 5.50 0.44 1.44
C PHE A 116 5.24 1.92 1.68
N THR A 117 6.27 2.78 1.61
CA THR A 117 6.09 4.23 1.73
C THR A 117 5.19 4.76 0.62
N LEU A 118 5.45 4.40 -0.63
CA LEU A 118 4.65 4.81 -1.79
C LEU A 118 3.22 4.32 -1.69
N ALA A 119 3.03 3.04 -1.33
CA ALA A 119 1.71 2.46 -1.10
C ALA A 119 0.95 3.19 0.02
N GLY A 120 1.62 3.52 1.12
CA GLY A 120 1.04 4.30 2.22
C GLY A 120 0.60 5.69 1.80
N ILE A 121 1.45 6.41 1.05
CA ILE A 121 1.12 7.72 0.48
C ILE A 121 -0.10 7.61 -0.44
N LEU A 122 -0.10 6.65 -1.37
CA LEU A 122 -1.20 6.46 -2.30
C LEU A 122 -2.52 6.10 -1.61
N LEU A 123 -2.48 5.25 -0.58
CA LEU A 123 -3.67 4.93 0.23
C LEU A 123 -4.19 6.15 1.00
N ILE A 124 -3.30 6.98 1.53
CA ILE A 124 -3.68 8.22 2.21
C ILE A 124 -4.31 9.18 1.20
N ILE A 125 -3.71 9.34 0.01
CA ILE A 125 -4.24 10.19 -1.06
C ILE A 125 -5.61 9.69 -1.50
N GLY A 126 -5.75 8.40 -1.85
CA GLY A 126 -7.02 7.77 -2.21
C GLY A 126 -8.08 7.86 -1.09
N GLY A 127 -7.62 7.76 0.15
CA GLY A 127 -8.42 8.02 1.33
C GLY A 127 -8.95 9.46 1.35
N PHE A 128 -8.09 10.48 1.21
CA PHE A 128 -8.52 11.87 1.26
C PHE A 128 -9.35 12.32 0.06
N SER A 129 -9.03 11.82 -1.13
CA SER A 129 -9.76 12.07 -2.38
C SER A 129 -11.13 11.38 -2.43
N GLY A 130 -11.47 10.56 -1.43
CA GLY A 130 -12.70 9.77 -1.35
C GLY A 130 -13.99 10.50 -1.77
N PHE A 131 -14.46 10.11 -2.97
CA PHE A 131 -15.75 10.26 -3.68
C PHE A 131 -16.05 11.56 -4.42
#